data_AF-A0A0G4HC36-F1
#
_entry.id   AF-A0A0G4HC36-F1
#
_cell.length_a   1.000
_cell.length_b   1.000
_cell.length_c   1.000
_cell.angle_alpha   90.00
_cell.angle_beta   90.00
_cell.angle_gamma   90.00
#
_symmetry.space_group_name_H-M   'P 1'
#
loop_
_entity.id
_entity.type
_entity.pdbx_description
1 polymer ?
#
loop_
_entity_poly.entity_id
_entity_poly.type
_entity_poly.pdbx_seq_one_letter_code
_entity_poly.pdbx_strand_id
1 'polypeptide(L)'
;MNLSPDEFRDAMTIRYQGRVGGEKSRYEGCRGRWSLQHALNCPVGGLPTLRHDEVNRTWASLATEAYPAGAVHAKEPIIREEGEVQGCPALRGDFQVRGAYAP
;
A
#
# COMPACT_ATOMS: atom_id res chain seq x y z
N MET A 1 -5.98 -19.62 -16.44
CA MET A 1 -5.58 -18.46 -15.62
C MET A 1 -5.03 -17.41 -16.57
N ASN A 2 -5.72 -16.29 -16.76
CA ASN A 2 -5.22 -15.17 -17.57
C ASN A 2 -4.57 -14.15 -16.63
N LEU A 3 -3.24 -14.12 -16.60
CA LEU A 3 -2.48 -13.07 -15.92
C LEU A 3 -2.47 -11.81 -16.79
N SER A 4 -2.50 -10.64 -16.18
CA SER A 4 -2.18 -9.39 -16.89
C SER A 4 -0.73 -9.43 -17.39
N PRO A 5 -0.37 -8.62 -18.40
CA PRO A 5 1.00 -8.56 -18.91
C PRO A 5 2.05 -8.22 -17.84
N ASP A 6 1.70 -7.43 -16.81
CA ASP A 6 2.59 -7.09 -15.70
C ASP A 6 2.73 -8.26 -14.72
N GLU A 7 1.63 -8.89 -14.30
CA GLU A 7 1.67 -10.07 -13.42
C GLU A 7 2.45 -11.24 -14.04
N PHE A 8 2.35 -11.42 -15.37
CA PHE A 8 3.15 -12.41 -16.08
C PHE A 8 4.65 -12.09 -16.02
N ARG A 9 5.02 -10.82 -16.24
CA ARG A 9 6.41 -10.37 -16.14
C ARG A 9 6.95 -10.53 -14.73
N ASP A 10 6.19 -10.13 -13.72
CA ASP A 10 6.58 -10.30 -12.31
C ASP A 10 6.77 -11.77 -11.95
N ALA A 11 5.86 -12.65 -12.39
CA ALA A 11 5.97 -14.08 -12.16
C ALA A 11 7.25 -14.67 -12.79
N MET A 12 7.60 -14.23 -14.00
CA MET A 12 8.86 -14.62 -14.67
C MET A 12 10.08 -14.06 -13.93
N THR A 13 10.05 -12.80 -13.52
CA THR A 13 11.12 -12.16 -12.74
C THR A 13 11.39 -12.90 -11.42
N ILE A 14 10.33 -13.29 -10.70
CA ILE A 14 10.46 -14.05 -9.44
C ILE A 14 11.08 -15.43 -9.71
N ARG A 15 10.57 -16.18 -10.71
CA ARG A 15 11.05 -17.53 -11.02
C ARG A 15 12.50 -17.56 -11.47
N TYR A 16 12.93 -16.56 -12.23
CA TYR A 16 14.26 -16.50 -12.82
C TYR A 16 15.20 -15.51 -12.12
N GLN A 17 14.84 -15.02 -10.92
CA GLN A 17 15.65 -14.09 -10.12
C GLN A 17 16.10 -12.85 -10.90
N GLY A 18 15.24 -12.31 -11.76
CA GLY A 18 15.54 -11.13 -12.58
C GLY A 18 16.52 -11.36 -13.74
N ARG A 19 16.97 -12.59 -13.99
CA ARG A 19 17.96 -12.90 -15.04
C ARG A 19 17.44 -12.78 -16.47
N VAL A 20 16.15 -12.50 -16.67
CA VAL A 20 15.52 -12.49 -18.00
C VAL A 20 15.75 -11.15 -18.75
N GLY A 21 16.43 -10.17 -18.12
CA GLY A 21 16.85 -8.93 -18.78
C GLY A 21 15.74 -7.88 -18.88
N GLY A 22 16.13 -6.60 -18.78
CA GLY A 22 15.21 -5.44 -18.79
C GLY A 22 14.90 -4.83 -17.43
N GLU A 23 15.58 -5.25 -16.37
CA GLU A 23 15.28 -4.81 -15.02
C GLU A 23 15.79 -3.40 -14.70
N LYS A 24 14.98 -2.63 -13.98
CA LYS A 24 15.39 -1.32 -13.48
C LYS A 24 16.61 -1.50 -12.56
N SER A 25 17.65 -0.69 -12.76
CA SER A 25 18.85 -0.74 -11.90
C SER A 25 18.55 -0.35 -10.44
N ARG A 26 17.42 0.35 -10.20
CA ARG A 26 16.98 0.83 -8.90
C ARG A 26 15.45 0.79 -8.75
N TYR A 27 15.00 0.62 -7.51
CA TYR A 27 13.60 0.78 -7.12
C TYR A 27 13.20 2.26 -7.06
N GLU A 28 11.97 2.60 -7.49
CA GLU A 28 11.51 4.00 -7.51
C GLU A 28 11.24 4.55 -6.10
N GLY A 29 10.72 3.74 -5.17
CA GLY A 29 10.44 4.16 -3.80
C GLY A 29 11.70 4.36 -2.95
N CYS A 30 12.44 3.27 -2.70
CA CYS A 30 13.61 3.28 -1.80
C CYS A 30 14.93 3.69 -2.48
N ARG A 31 14.96 3.81 -3.82
CA ARG A 31 16.18 4.09 -4.62
C ARG A 31 17.33 3.09 -4.44
N GLY A 32 17.08 1.97 -3.75
CA GLY A 32 18.02 0.88 -3.56
C GLY A 32 18.34 0.16 -4.87
N ARG A 33 19.51 -0.49 -4.93
CA ARG A 33 19.84 -1.39 -6.06
C ARG A 33 18.81 -2.48 -6.16
N TRP A 34 18.38 -2.77 -7.38
CA TRP A 34 17.42 -3.84 -7.61
C TRP A 34 18.07 -5.21 -7.33
N SER A 35 17.35 -6.05 -6.60
CA SER A 35 17.53 -7.49 -6.52
C SER A 35 16.19 -8.12 -6.16
N LEU A 36 15.96 -9.39 -6.52
CA LEU A 36 14.75 -10.09 -6.10
C LEU A 36 14.59 -10.09 -4.57
N GLN A 37 15.68 -10.26 -3.82
CA GLN A 37 15.65 -10.19 -2.36
C GLN A 37 15.18 -8.81 -1.87
N HIS A 38 15.67 -7.74 -2.49
CA HIS A 38 15.25 -6.38 -2.15
C HIS A 38 13.78 -6.14 -2.53
N ALA A 39 13.36 -6.60 -3.71
CA ALA A 39 11.98 -6.55 -4.19
C ALA A 39 10.99 -7.13 -3.18
N LEU A 40 11.31 -8.30 -2.64
CA LEU A 40 10.43 -9.07 -1.78
C LEU A 40 10.41 -8.56 -0.33
N ASN A 41 11.40 -7.76 0.10
CA ASN A 41 11.57 -7.40 1.50
C ASN A 41 11.63 -5.89 1.77
N CYS A 42 11.70 -5.04 0.74
CA CYS A 42 11.81 -3.60 0.95
C CYS A 42 10.55 -3.05 1.65
N PRO A 43 10.69 -2.37 2.81
CA PRO A 43 9.54 -1.84 3.55
C PRO A 43 8.98 -0.53 2.98
N VAL A 44 9.66 0.08 2.00
CA VAL A 44 9.30 1.40 1.43
C VAL A 44 8.56 1.26 0.09
N GLY A 45 8.56 0.07 -0.50
CA GLY A 45 7.94 -0.15 -1.82
C GLY A 45 8.21 -1.54 -2.40
N GLY A 46 8.66 -2.47 -1.58
CA GLY A 46 8.71 -3.88 -1.95
C GLY A 46 7.35 -4.54 -1.79
N LEU A 47 7.32 -5.85 -1.98
CA LEU A 47 6.12 -6.67 -1.85
C LEU A 47 5.34 -6.46 -0.54
N PRO A 48 5.96 -6.30 0.65
CA PRO A 48 5.21 -6.10 1.89
C PRO A 48 4.33 -4.84 1.85
N THR A 49 4.90 -3.71 1.40
CA THR A 49 4.16 -2.45 1.24
C THR A 49 3.02 -2.60 0.24
N LEU A 50 3.29 -3.21 -0.92
CA LEU A 50 2.27 -3.44 -1.95
C LEU A 50 1.10 -4.30 -1.43
N ARG A 51 1.40 -5.34 -0.64
CA ARG A 51 0.38 -6.18 -0.02
C ARG A 51 -0.42 -5.45 1.05
N HIS A 52 0.23 -4.61 1.86
CA HIS A 52 -0.49 -3.75 2.81
C HIS A 52 -1.42 -2.79 2.08
N ASP A 53 -0.95 -2.13 1.01
CA ASP A 53 -1.76 -1.21 0.21
C ASP A 53 -2.96 -1.91 -0.44
N GLU A 54 -2.77 -3.13 -0.96
CA GLU A 54 -3.83 -3.96 -1.55
C GLU A 54 -4.89 -4.33 -0.51
N VAL A 55 -4.46 -4.81 0.66
CA VAL A 55 -5.35 -5.11 1.78
C VAL A 55 -6.10 -3.86 2.21
N ASN A 56 -5.40 -2.73 2.40
CA ASN A 56 -5.98 -1.45 2.79
C ASN A 56 -7.04 -0.94 1.80
N ARG A 57 -6.77 -1.03 0.49
CA ARG A 57 -7.75 -0.68 -0.56
C ARG A 57 -8.98 -1.59 -0.51
N THR A 58 -8.77 -2.89 -0.26
CA THR A 58 -9.87 -3.86 -0.14
C THR A 58 -10.75 -3.53 1.06
N TRP A 59 -10.17 -3.26 2.23
CA TRP A 59 -10.91 -2.83 3.42
C TRP A 59 -11.66 -1.52 3.19
N ALA A 60 -11.04 -0.53 2.55
CA ALA A 60 -11.71 0.73 2.24
C ALA A 60 -12.88 0.54 1.26
N SER A 61 -12.76 -0.36 0.28
CA SER A 61 -13.84 -0.73 -0.64
C SER A 61 -15.01 -1.36 0.11
N LEU A 62 -14.74 -2.35 0.95
CA LEU A 62 -15.75 -3.01 1.77
C LEU A 62 -16.45 -2.03 2.72
N ALA A 63 -15.69 -1.11 3.34
CA ALA A 63 -16.26 -0.07 4.17
C ALA A 63 -17.17 0.86 3.35
N THR A 64 -16.80 1.19 2.11
CA THR A 64 -17.62 2.05 1.24
C THR A 64 -18.97 1.40 0.92
N GLU A 65 -19.01 0.08 0.83
CA GLU A 65 -20.24 -0.69 0.65
C GLU A 65 -21.07 -0.79 1.95
N ALA A 66 -20.40 -0.90 3.10
CA ALA A 66 -21.06 -1.13 4.39
C ALA A 66 -21.62 0.14 5.05
N TYR A 67 -21.03 1.31 4.79
CA TYR A 67 -21.36 2.56 5.48
C TYR A 67 -22.10 3.57 4.59
N PRO A 68 -22.83 4.54 5.18
CA PRO A 68 -23.51 5.58 4.42
C PRO A 68 -22.58 6.34 3.48
N ALA A 69 -23.13 6.78 2.35
CA ALA A 69 -22.39 7.57 1.38
C ALA A 69 -21.71 8.78 2.04
N GLY A 70 -20.40 8.93 1.81
CA GLY A 70 -19.58 10.00 2.38
C GLY A 70 -19.02 9.73 3.79
N ALA A 71 -19.33 8.59 4.41
CA ALA A 71 -18.76 8.21 5.71
C ALA A 71 -17.32 7.69 5.62
N VAL A 72 -16.91 7.19 4.45
CA VAL A 72 -15.59 6.58 4.22
C VAL A 72 -14.65 7.55 3.51
N HIS A 73 -13.45 7.72 4.07
CA HIS A 73 -12.39 8.53 3.52
C HIS A 73 -11.14 7.66 3.29
N ALA A 74 -10.93 7.22 2.05
CA ALA A 74 -9.82 6.34 1.65
C ALA A 74 -8.47 7.05 1.47
N LYS A 75 -8.37 8.33 1.81
CA LYS A 75 -7.15 9.13 1.62
C LYS A 75 -6.48 9.32 2.97
N GLU A 76 -5.38 8.60 3.20
CA GLU A 76 -4.51 8.59 4.39
C GLU A 76 -4.81 9.72 5.40
N PRO A 77 -5.81 9.51 6.27
CA PRO A 77 -6.29 10.57 7.15
C PRO A 77 -5.25 10.90 8.21
N ILE A 78 -5.11 12.19 8.51
CA ILE A 78 -4.34 12.64 9.67
C ILE A 78 -5.26 12.55 10.89
N ILE A 79 -4.94 11.66 11.81
CA ILE A 79 -5.63 11.46 13.07
C ILE A 79 -4.94 12.35 14.11
N ARG A 80 -5.69 13.29 14.66
CA ARG A 80 -5.23 14.18 15.73
C ARG A 80 -5.95 13.85 17.01
N GLU A 81 -5.19 13.73 18.10
CA GLU A 81 -5.79 13.59 19.42
C GLU A 81 -6.34 14.93 19.91
N GLU A 82 -7.31 14.87 20.82
CA GLU A 82 -7.85 16.06 21.44
C GLU A 82 -6.79 16.72 22.33
N GLY A 83 -6.47 17.99 22.07
CA GLY A 83 -5.40 18.73 22.77
C GLY A 83 -4.02 18.65 22.11
N GLU A 84 -3.88 17.99 20.95
CA GLU A 84 -2.61 17.88 20.25
C GLU A 84 -2.11 19.26 19.73
N VAL A 85 -0.87 19.60 20.06
CA VAL A 85 -0.27 20.92 19.76
C VAL A 85 0.18 20.99 18.30
N GLN A 86 -0.11 22.12 17.66
CA GLN A 86 0.28 22.40 16.28
C GLN A 86 1.82 22.37 16.15
N GLY A 87 2.35 21.40 15.40
CA GLY A 87 3.80 21.18 15.21
C GLY A 87 4.30 19.80 15.68
N CYS A 88 3.47 19.02 16.38
CA CYS A 88 3.78 17.63 16.73
C CYS A 88 3.43 16.65 15.58
N PRO A 89 4.12 15.50 15.48
CA PRO A 89 3.81 14.48 14.48
C PRO A 89 2.44 13.84 14.77
N ALA A 90 1.45 14.14 13.95
CA ALA A 90 0.14 13.50 14.02
C ALA A 90 0.17 12.10 13.40
N LEU A 91 -0.72 11.22 13.86
CA LEU A 91 -0.86 9.87 13.33
C LEU A 91 -1.42 9.92 11.90
N ARG A 92 -0.89 9.09 11.00
CA ARG A 92 -1.49 8.83 9.68
C ARG A 92 -2.19 7.47 9.72
N GLY A 93 -3.47 7.47 9.43
CA GLY A 93 -4.21 6.24 9.15
C GLY A 93 -4.13 5.89 7.67
N ASP A 94 -4.56 4.67 7.34
CA ASP A 94 -4.68 4.21 5.95
C ASP A 94 -5.99 4.71 5.32
N PHE A 95 -7.11 4.52 6.03
CA PHE A 95 -8.43 5.05 5.70
C PHE A 95 -9.21 5.36 6.98
N GLN A 96 -10.27 6.17 6.87
CA GLN A 96 -11.15 6.52 7.99
C GLN A 96 -12.59 6.17 7.64
N VAL A 97 -13.33 5.71 8.66
CA VAL A 97 -14.79 5.60 8.64
C VAL A 97 -15.35 6.46 9.75
N ARG A 98 -16.30 7.33 9.42
CA ARG A 98 -17.01 8.18 10.40
C ARG A 98 -18.35 7.56 10.78
N GLY A 99 -18.72 7.68 12.06
CA GLY A 99 -19.99 7.15 12.56
C GLY A 99 -20.04 5.62 12.66
N ALA A 100 -18.88 4.96 12.65
CA ALA A 100 -18.81 3.50 12.81
C ALA A 100 -19.22 3.03 14.21
N TYR A 101 -18.95 3.86 15.22
CA TYR A 101 -19.35 3.61 16.60
C TYR A 101 -20.39 4.65 17.01
N ALA A 102 -21.51 4.19 17.56
CA ALA A 102 -22.43 5.03 18.30
C ALA A 102 -21.90 5.22 19.74
N PRO A 103 -22.14 6.38 20.38
CA PRO A 103 -21.81 6.58 21.79
C PRO A 103 -22.56 5.61 22.72
#